data_AF-A0A9E0CNA7-F1
#
_entry.id   AF-A0A9E0CNA7-F1
#
_cell.length_a   1.000
_cell.length_b   1.000
_cell.length_c   1.000
_cell.angle_alpha   90.00
_cell.angle_beta   90.00
_cell.angle_gamma   90.00
#
_symmetry.space_group_name_H-M   'P 1'
#
loop_
_entity.id
_entity.type
_entity.pdbx_description
1 polymer ?
#
loop_
_entity_poly.entity_id
_entity_poly.type
_entity_poly.pdbx_seq_one_letter_code
_entity_poly.pdbx_strand_id
1 'polypeptide(L)'
;MNKLYPLKFKPLFKEKIWGGTRIKDMLGIDFGNLSNCGEAWILSGVKYNETVVTNGFLKGNGINELVEVYMDDLVGEKIFEKHKNEFPILVKLIDSNDYLSIQVHPDDKLAAKRGLGNGKTEMWYILSADPEAELISGFKEKIDQQTYLHHLESNTLKQFLNTEKVMVGNVFFIPAGRIHALGPGILLAEIQQTSDVTYRLYDWDRVDGEGKKRELHTKEAIEAIDFNVYKNYKTQYYEVLNKSVELVSQPFFTTNIIHINQPIKRDYTMLDSFVICTCVQGSSEMIYPDGKVNINIGECVLIPNEIKDILIKPFSDCKILETFII
;
A
#
# COMPACT_ATOMS: atom_id res chain seq x y z
N MET A 1 -15.83 -27.68 10.97
CA MET A 1 -15.82 -26.24 10.62
C MET A 1 -15.51 -26.14 9.14
N ASN A 2 -16.07 -25.16 8.43
CA ASN A 2 -15.68 -24.91 7.04
C ASN A 2 -14.23 -24.37 7.05
N LYS A 3 -13.35 -24.94 6.24
CA LYS A 3 -11.97 -24.46 6.10
C LYS A 3 -11.94 -23.09 5.45
N LEU A 4 -10.98 -22.25 5.82
CA LEU A 4 -10.71 -21.01 5.10
C LEU A 4 -10.18 -21.32 3.69
N TYR A 5 -10.26 -20.30 2.86
CA TYR A 5 -9.88 -20.35 1.46
C TYR A 5 -9.32 -18.98 1.07
N PRO A 6 -8.58 -18.88 -0.06
CA PRO A 6 -8.11 -17.60 -0.55
C PRO A 6 -9.23 -16.57 -0.74
N LEU A 7 -9.14 -15.44 -0.04
CA LEU A 7 -10.18 -14.42 0.02
C LEU A 7 -9.91 -13.30 -0.99
N LYS A 8 -10.95 -12.93 -1.74
CA LYS A 8 -10.98 -11.74 -2.61
C LYS A 8 -11.91 -10.70 -2.02
N PHE A 9 -11.62 -9.43 -2.27
CA PHE A 9 -12.32 -8.32 -1.63
C PHE A 9 -12.94 -7.38 -2.66
N LYS A 10 -14.03 -6.72 -2.24
CA LYS A 10 -14.63 -5.62 -2.99
C LYS A 10 -13.84 -4.35 -2.67
N PRO A 11 -13.24 -3.66 -3.66
CA PRO A 11 -12.50 -2.44 -3.40
C PRO A 11 -13.40 -1.31 -2.88
N LEU A 12 -12.84 -0.44 -2.04
CA LEU A 12 -13.43 0.84 -1.66
C LEU A 12 -12.82 1.94 -2.52
N PHE A 13 -13.62 2.60 -3.35
CA PHE A 13 -13.17 3.65 -4.26
C PHE A 13 -13.31 5.02 -3.63
N LYS A 14 -12.27 5.86 -3.76
CA LYS A 14 -12.24 7.21 -3.23
C LYS A 14 -11.92 8.19 -4.36
N GLU A 15 -12.87 9.08 -4.61
CA GLU A 15 -12.62 10.26 -5.44
C GLU A 15 -11.63 11.19 -4.73
N LYS A 16 -10.68 11.75 -5.47
CA LYS A 16 -9.70 12.70 -4.94
C LYS A 16 -9.54 13.83 -5.94
N ILE A 17 -9.25 15.04 -5.45
CA ILE A 17 -9.01 16.22 -6.31
C ILE A 17 -7.86 16.03 -7.31
N TRP A 18 -6.94 15.10 -7.00
CA TRP A 18 -5.78 14.74 -7.81
C TRP A 18 -5.95 13.42 -8.56
N GLY A 19 -7.11 12.75 -8.43
CA GLY A 19 -7.35 11.42 -8.96
C GLY A 19 -7.54 11.40 -10.49
N GLY A 20 -7.28 10.24 -11.10
CA GLY A 20 -7.46 10.00 -12.53
C GLY A 20 -8.41 8.85 -12.85
N THR A 21 -8.28 8.30 -14.07
CA THR A 21 -9.09 7.19 -14.58
C THR A 21 -8.28 5.92 -14.87
N ARG A 22 -6.96 5.89 -14.63
CA ARG A 22 -6.08 4.76 -14.97
C ARG A 22 -6.46 3.46 -14.28
N ILE A 23 -7.03 3.52 -13.08
CA ILE A 23 -7.57 2.32 -12.40
C ILE A 23 -8.62 1.63 -13.28
N LYS A 24 -9.47 2.39 -13.97
CA LYS A 24 -10.44 1.85 -14.92
C LYS A 24 -9.79 1.51 -16.26
N ASP A 25 -9.06 2.46 -16.84
CA ASP A 25 -8.57 2.35 -18.22
C ASP A 25 -7.46 1.30 -18.39
N MET A 26 -6.61 1.12 -17.37
CA MET A 26 -5.46 0.21 -17.43
C MET A 26 -5.71 -1.11 -16.69
N LEU A 27 -6.44 -1.09 -15.57
CA LEU A 27 -6.67 -2.29 -14.75
C LEU A 27 -8.05 -2.91 -14.99
N GLY A 28 -8.94 -2.24 -15.73
CA GLY A 28 -10.30 -2.72 -15.97
C GLY A 28 -11.20 -2.69 -14.73
N ILE A 29 -10.81 -1.95 -13.69
CA ILE A 29 -11.56 -1.88 -12.43
C ILE A 29 -12.57 -0.73 -12.52
N ASP A 30 -13.85 -1.09 -12.68
CA ASP A 30 -14.92 -0.10 -12.75
C ASP A 30 -15.30 0.42 -11.36
N PHE A 31 -15.18 1.74 -11.19
CA PHE A 31 -15.53 2.46 -9.96
C PHE A 31 -16.90 3.17 -10.06
N GLY A 32 -17.75 2.75 -11.02
CA GLY A 32 -19.13 3.21 -11.14
C GLY A 32 -19.24 4.64 -11.65
N ASN A 33 -20.03 5.47 -10.96
CA ASN A 33 -20.38 6.82 -11.40
C ASN A 33 -19.43 7.92 -10.88
N LEU A 34 -18.33 7.56 -10.20
CA LEU A 34 -17.35 8.57 -9.77
C LEU A 34 -16.72 9.24 -10.99
N SER A 35 -16.37 10.52 -10.86
CA SER A 35 -15.73 11.27 -11.94
C SER A 35 -14.28 10.82 -12.17
N ASN A 36 -13.63 10.40 -11.08
CA ASN A 36 -12.28 9.84 -11.04
C ASN A 36 -12.16 8.85 -9.86
N CYS A 37 -11.04 8.15 -9.80
CA CYS A 37 -10.69 7.30 -8.67
C CYS A 37 -9.22 7.52 -8.30
N GLY A 38 -8.96 8.38 -7.32
CA GLY A 38 -7.59 8.61 -6.83
C GLY A 38 -7.06 7.44 -6.00
N GLU A 39 -7.92 6.78 -5.23
CA GLU A 39 -7.54 5.61 -4.44
C GLU A 39 -8.58 4.49 -4.57
N ALA A 40 -8.12 3.27 -4.80
CA ALA A 40 -8.91 2.05 -4.60
C ALA A 40 -8.28 1.23 -3.49
N TRP A 41 -8.97 1.11 -2.34
CA TRP A 41 -8.50 0.30 -1.23
C TRP A 41 -8.96 -1.14 -1.49
N ILE A 42 -8.03 -1.98 -1.94
CA ILE A 42 -8.33 -3.34 -2.41
C ILE A 42 -8.27 -4.38 -1.28
N LEU A 43 -7.62 -4.06 -0.15
CA LEU A 43 -7.70 -4.79 1.11
C LEU A 43 -7.51 -3.79 2.26
N SER A 44 -8.47 -3.68 3.16
CA SER A 44 -8.41 -2.71 4.26
C SER A 44 -9.02 -3.27 5.54
N GLY A 45 -8.24 -3.26 6.61
CA GLY A 45 -8.71 -3.43 7.99
C GLY A 45 -8.99 -2.11 8.71
N VAL A 46 -8.90 -0.95 8.04
CA VAL A 46 -9.08 0.35 8.69
C VAL A 46 -10.53 0.48 9.16
N LYS A 47 -10.72 0.84 10.43
CA LYS A 47 -12.03 1.02 11.04
C LYS A 47 -12.97 1.88 10.18
N TYR A 48 -14.20 1.42 9.97
CA TYR A 48 -15.23 2.03 9.11
C TYR A 48 -14.92 2.05 7.60
N ASN A 49 -13.79 1.49 7.20
CA ASN A 49 -13.34 1.35 5.82
C ASN A 49 -12.88 -0.09 5.58
N GLU A 50 -13.54 -1.06 6.20
CA GLU A 50 -13.21 -2.47 6.05
C GLU A 50 -13.64 -2.98 4.68
N THR A 51 -12.75 -3.70 4.00
CA THR A 51 -13.11 -4.38 2.76
C THR A 51 -13.92 -5.65 3.03
N VAL A 52 -14.86 -5.94 2.13
CA VAL A 52 -15.80 -7.08 2.25
C VAL A 52 -15.45 -8.19 1.26
N VAL A 53 -15.51 -9.45 1.70
CA VAL A 53 -15.21 -10.63 0.87
C VAL A 53 -16.23 -10.81 -0.26
N THR A 54 -15.76 -11.18 -1.45
CA THR A 54 -16.58 -11.32 -2.67
C THR A 54 -16.80 -12.76 -3.13
N ASN A 55 -16.06 -13.73 -2.60
CA ASN A 55 -16.08 -15.14 -3.03
C ASN A 55 -16.35 -16.12 -1.89
N GLY A 56 -16.79 -17.33 -2.24
CA GLY A 56 -17.02 -18.45 -1.32
C GLY A 56 -18.11 -18.21 -0.27
N PHE A 57 -18.10 -19.00 0.81
CA PHE A 57 -19.15 -18.96 1.83
C PHE A 57 -19.06 -17.78 2.81
N LEU A 58 -17.89 -17.13 2.91
CA LEU A 58 -17.64 -15.89 3.68
C LEU A 58 -17.96 -14.63 2.89
N LYS A 59 -18.53 -14.75 1.69
CA LYS A 59 -18.95 -13.60 0.89
C LYS A 59 -19.92 -12.73 1.70
N GLY A 60 -19.61 -11.44 1.80
CA GLY A 60 -20.41 -10.47 2.54
C GLY A 60 -19.85 -10.13 3.93
N ASN A 61 -18.89 -10.90 4.45
CA ASN A 61 -18.22 -10.59 5.71
C ASN A 61 -17.06 -9.59 5.52
N GLY A 62 -16.86 -8.73 6.53
CA GLY A 62 -15.76 -7.76 6.56
C GLY A 62 -14.46 -8.41 7.07
N ILE A 63 -13.30 -7.92 6.64
CA ILE A 63 -12.02 -8.55 7.03
C ILE A 63 -11.79 -8.58 8.54
N ASN A 64 -12.11 -7.52 9.28
CA ASN A 64 -11.92 -7.49 10.74
C ASN A 64 -12.86 -8.47 11.47
N GLU A 65 -14.08 -8.68 10.96
CA GLU A 65 -14.99 -9.71 11.47
C GLU A 65 -14.37 -11.10 11.28
N LEU A 66 -13.73 -11.35 10.14
CA LEU A 66 -13.05 -12.61 9.90
C LEU A 66 -11.83 -12.79 10.81
N VAL A 67 -11.07 -11.73 11.12
CA VAL A 67 -10.00 -11.79 12.11
C VAL A 67 -10.55 -12.12 13.50
N GLU A 68 -11.67 -11.54 13.90
CA GLU A 68 -12.31 -11.84 15.19
C GLU A 68 -12.81 -13.30 15.28
N VAL A 69 -13.36 -13.84 14.20
CA VAL A 69 -13.94 -15.20 14.17
C VAL A 69 -12.86 -16.28 14.02
N TYR A 70 -11.89 -16.06 13.13
CA TYR A 70 -10.91 -17.07 12.75
C TYR A 70 -9.52 -16.88 13.37
N MET A 71 -9.26 -15.73 13.98
CA MET A 71 -8.07 -15.48 14.80
C MET A 71 -6.78 -15.93 14.09
N ASP A 72 -6.00 -16.80 14.73
CA ASP A 72 -4.73 -17.34 14.25
C ASP A 72 -4.85 -18.23 13.01
N ASP A 73 -5.99 -18.89 12.77
CA ASP A 73 -6.22 -19.63 11.52
C ASP A 73 -6.20 -18.71 10.30
N LEU A 74 -6.66 -17.46 10.47
CA LEU A 74 -6.61 -16.45 9.41
C LEU A 74 -5.27 -15.75 9.36
N VAL A 75 -4.81 -15.18 10.48
CA VAL A 75 -3.68 -14.23 10.45
C VAL A 75 -2.37 -14.74 11.02
N GLY A 76 -2.35 -15.86 11.75
CA GLY A 76 -1.20 -16.32 12.52
C GLY A 76 -1.26 -15.91 13.99
N GLU A 77 -0.67 -16.73 14.86
CA GLU A 77 -0.75 -16.59 16.33
C GLU A 77 -0.14 -15.26 16.78
N LYS A 78 1.12 -15.00 16.40
CA LYS A 78 1.84 -13.78 16.82
C LYS A 78 1.19 -12.51 16.31
N ILE A 79 0.59 -12.57 15.12
CA ILE A 79 -0.05 -11.42 14.49
C ILE A 79 -1.37 -11.13 15.17
N PHE A 80 -2.18 -12.16 15.44
CA PHE A 80 -3.40 -12.01 16.23
C PHE A 80 -3.10 -11.48 17.64
N GLU A 81 -2.04 -11.98 18.29
CA GLU A 81 -1.64 -11.48 19.60
C GLU A 81 -1.32 -9.99 19.61
N LYS A 82 -0.63 -9.50 18.57
CA LYS A 82 -0.19 -8.11 18.44
C LYS A 82 -1.31 -7.16 18.00
N HIS A 83 -2.12 -7.56 17.03
CA HIS A 83 -3.09 -6.70 16.35
C HIS A 83 -4.56 -6.96 16.74
N LYS A 84 -4.83 -8.05 17.47
CA LYS A 84 -6.18 -8.45 17.90
C LYS A 84 -7.13 -8.54 16.70
N ASN A 85 -8.27 -7.85 16.76
CA ASN A 85 -9.34 -7.95 15.77
C ASN A 85 -9.14 -7.01 14.55
N GLU A 86 -8.03 -6.27 14.48
CA GLU A 86 -7.74 -5.37 13.36
C GLU A 86 -6.76 -6.04 12.40
N PHE A 87 -7.15 -6.19 11.13
CA PHE A 87 -6.24 -6.68 10.11
C PHE A 87 -5.10 -5.66 9.87
N PRO A 88 -3.82 -6.06 9.90
CA PRO A 88 -2.71 -5.12 10.12
C PRO A 88 -2.19 -4.40 8.86
N ILE A 89 -2.63 -4.80 7.67
CA ILE A 89 -2.14 -4.24 6.39
C ILE A 89 -3.28 -3.63 5.59
N LEU A 90 -3.03 -2.45 5.03
CA LEU A 90 -3.85 -1.79 4.02
C LEU A 90 -3.13 -1.85 2.67
N VAL A 91 -3.83 -2.34 1.65
CA VAL A 91 -3.36 -2.37 0.27
C VAL A 91 -4.23 -1.46 -0.59
N LYS A 92 -3.59 -0.54 -1.32
CA LYS A 92 -4.27 0.38 -2.23
C LYS A 92 -3.68 0.32 -3.62
N LEU A 93 -4.51 0.72 -4.58
CA LEU A 93 -4.07 1.27 -5.85
C LEU A 93 -4.26 2.78 -5.80
N ILE A 94 -3.26 3.52 -6.26
CA ILE A 94 -3.30 4.99 -6.31
C ILE A 94 -3.07 5.45 -7.74
N ASP A 95 -3.98 6.25 -8.26
CA ASP A 95 -3.86 6.93 -9.55
C ASP A 95 -3.72 8.44 -9.34
N SER A 96 -2.49 8.92 -9.53
CA SER A 96 -2.09 10.29 -9.33
C SER A 96 -2.06 11.03 -10.67
N ASN A 97 -3.08 11.84 -10.94
CA ASN A 97 -3.19 12.67 -12.15
C ASN A 97 -2.76 14.13 -11.90
N ASP A 98 -2.61 14.53 -10.64
CA ASP A 98 -2.00 15.77 -10.17
C ASP A 98 -1.17 15.46 -8.92
N TYR A 99 -0.34 16.39 -8.45
CA TYR A 99 0.44 16.16 -7.22
C TYR A 99 -0.46 15.81 -6.03
N LEU A 100 -0.08 14.82 -5.24
CA LEU A 100 -0.59 14.69 -3.88
C LEU A 100 -0.01 15.79 -3.00
N SER A 101 -0.63 16.05 -1.85
CA SER A 101 -0.04 16.97 -0.88
C SER A 101 1.33 16.50 -0.40
N ILE A 102 2.22 17.44 -0.10
CA ILE A 102 3.43 17.14 0.67
C ILE A 102 2.99 16.74 2.07
N GLN A 103 3.43 15.57 2.52
CA GLN A 103 2.93 14.97 3.74
C GLN A 103 4.00 14.15 4.47
N VAL A 104 3.67 13.81 5.71
CA VAL A 104 4.47 12.93 6.58
C VAL A 104 3.53 12.12 7.48
N HIS A 105 4.01 10.96 7.90
CA HIS A 105 3.26 10.02 8.73
C HIS A 105 3.95 9.79 10.07
N PRO A 106 3.19 9.66 11.20
CA PRO A 106 3.78 9.31 12.48
C PRO A 106 4.21 7.84 12.53
N ASP A 107 5.19 7.54 13.40
CA ASP A 107 5.50 6.17 13.81
C ASP A 107 4.49 5.65 14.84
N ASP A 108 4.56 4.37 15.18
CA ASP A 108 3.64 3.74 16.15
C ASP A 108 3.71 4.43 17.52
N LYS A 109 4.89 4.89 17.95
CA LYS A 109 5.08 5.55 19.24
C LYS A 109 4.35 6.89 19.30
N LEU A 110 4.50 7.71 18.26
CA LEU A 110 3.85 9.01 18.15
C LEU A 110 2.35 8.86 17.92
N ALA A 111 1.92 7.90 17.09
CA ALA A 111 0.52 7.59 16.86
C ALA A 111 -0.16 7.14 18.17
N ALA A 112 0.45 6.25 18.94
CA ALA A 112 -0.05 5.81 20.24
C ALA A 112 -0.13 6.95 21.25
N LYS A 113 0.91 7.80 21.35
CA LYS A 113 0.92 9.00 22.22
C LYS A 113 -0.26 9.94 21.92
N ARG A 114 -0.72 9.99 20.67
CA ARG A 114 -1.82 10.85 20.20
C ARG A 114 -3.17 10.13 20.10
N GLY A 115 -3.25 8.85 20.46
CA GLY A 115 -4.48 8.06 20.38
C GLY A 115 -4.96 7.79 18.94
N LEU A 116 -4.04 7.74 17.97
CA LEU A 116 -4.34 7.60 16.54
C LEU A 116 -4.30 6.13 16.05
N GLY A 117 -4.00 5.18 16.94
CA GLY A 117 -3.78 3.78 16.59
C GLY A 117 -2.37 3.53 16.06
N ASN A 118 -2.28 2.86 14.92
CA ASN A 118 -1.00 2.51 14.30
C ASN A 118 -0.32 3.73 13.66
N GLY A 119 1.01 3.69 13.63
CA GLY A 119 1.79 4.51 12.71
C GLY A 119 1.54 4.12 11.26
N LYS A 120 2.21 4.81 10.34
CA LYS A 120 2.00 4.59 8.91
C LYS A 120 3.33 4.58 8.16
N THR A 121 3.91 3.38 8.12
CA THR A 121 5.00 2.99 7.22
C THR A 121 4.41 2.35 5.97
N GLU A 122 5.00 2.64 4.82
CA GLU A 122 4.49 2.27 3.50
C GLU A 122 5.58 1.78 2.56
N MET A 123 5.16 1.13 1.50
CA MET A 123 5.95 0.79 0.33
C MET A 123 5.11 1.05 -0.92
N TRP A 124 5.73 1.63 -1.94
CA TRP A 124 5.11 1.89 -3.23
C TRP A 124 5.79 1.08 -4.33
N TYR A 125 5.00 0.39 -5.14
CA TYR A 125 5.43 -0.27 -6.37
C TYR A 125 4.76 0.41 -7.57
N ILE A 126 5.56 0.93 -8.51
CA ILE A 126 5.03 1.67 -9.67
C ILE A 126 4.51 0.69 -10.75
N LEU A 127 3.20 0.70 -11.02
CA LEU A 127 2.55 -0.08 -12.09
C LEU A 127 2.61 0.64 -13.44
N SER A 128 2.45 1.96 -13.45
CA SER A 128 2.54 2.82 -14.63
C SER A 128 3.12 4.17 -14.26
N ALA A 129 3.91 4.73 -15.18
CA ALA A 129 4.50 6.05 -15.07
C ALA A 129 4.56 6.71 -16.45
N ASP A 130 4.16 7.97 -16.53
CA ASP A 130 4.43 8.81 -17.69
C ASP A 130 5.93 9.13 -17.81
N PRO A 131 6.45 9.50 -19.01
CA PRO A 131 7.88 9.72 -19.21
C PRO A 131 8.53 10.71 -18.25
N GLU A 132 7.79 11.73 -17.83
CA GLU A 132 8.29 12.77 -16.91
C GLU A 132 7.81 12.59 -15.47
N ALA A 133 7.10 11.49 -15.17
CA ALA A 133 6.55 11.24 -13.84
C ALA A 133 7.65 11.24 -12.78
N GLU A 134 7.35 11.86 -11.66
CA GLU A 134 8.26 12.03 -10.53
C GLU A 134 7.52 11.94 -9.21
N LEU A 135 8.26 11.67 -8.15
CA LEU A 135 7.77 11.76 -6.78
C LEU A 135 8.78 12.44 -5.89
N ILE A 136 8.31 12.90 -4.74
CA ILE A 136 9.13 13.46 -3.68
C ILE A 136 9.32 12.41 -2.60
N SER A 137 10.57 12.18 -2.17
CA SER A 137 10.88 11.30 -1.04
C SER A 137 12.12 11.78 -0.30
N GLY A 138 11.93 12.30 0.91
CA GLY A 138 12.96 12.82 1.78
C GLY A 138 13.49 14.20 1.40
N PHE A 139 14.52 14.64 2.12
CA PHE A 139 15.26 15.86 1.86
C PHE A 139 16.46 15.58 0.95
N LYS A 140 16.78 16.49 0.02
CA LYS A 140 17.98 16.36 -0.82
C LYS A 140 19.24 16.87 -0.13
N GLU A 141 19.08 17.71 0.90
CA GLU A 141 20.16 18.26 1.70
C GLU A 141 19.71 18.43 3.16
N LYS A 142 20.68 18.47 4.07
CA LYS A 142 20.40 18.52 5.50
C LYS A 142 19.91 19.92 5.87
N ILE A 143 18.71 20.00 6.43
CA ILE A 143 18.15 21.22 7.01
C ILE A 143 17.82 20.99 8.47
N ASP A 144 17.87 22.05 9.28
CA ASP A 144 17.37 22.00 10.65
C ASP A 144 15.87 22.39 10.70
N GLN A 145 15.27 22.18 11.86
CA GLN A 145 13.85 22.46 12.09
C GLN A 145 13.51 23.95 11.89
N GLN A 146 14.42 24.88 12.22
CA GLN A 146 14.17 26.33 12.06
C GLN A 146 14.13 26.72 10.58
N THR A 147 15.09 26.22 9.79
CA THR A 147 15.16 26.39 8.34
C THR A 147 13.92 25.78 7.68
N TYR A 148 13.54 24.57 8.11
CA TYR A 148 12.31 23.92 7.66
C TYR A 148 11.06 24.77 7.91
N LEU A 149 10.89 25.29 9.12
CA LEU A 149 9.74 26.13 9.49
C LEU A 149 9.66 27.39 8.62
N HIS A 150 10.79 28.08 8.42
CA HIS A 150 10.85 29.25 7.56
C HIS A 150 10.41 28.96 6.11
N HIS A 151 10.85 27.83 5.56
CA HIS A 151 10.51 27.43 4.19
C HIS A 151 9.09 26.88 4.04
N LEU A 152 8.54 26.32 5.11
CA LEU A 152 7.13 25.94 5.19
C LEU A 152 6.23 27.19 5.18
N GLU A 153 6.52 28.18 6.02
CA GLU A 153 5.75 29.44 6.11
C GLU A 153 5.83 30.28 4.83
N SER A 154 6.93 30.19 4.09
CA SER A 154 7.14 30.90 2.83
C SER A 154 6.75 30.11 1.58
N ASN A 155 6.15 28.92 1.72
CA ASN A 155 5.77 28.03 0.61
C ASN A 155 6.94 27.66 -0.33
N THR A 156 8.18 27.64 0.17
CA THR A 156 9.39 27.31 -0.61
C THR A 156 9.95 25.93 -0.28
N LEU A 157 9.30 25.16 0.59
CA LEU A 157 9.79 23.86 1.09
C LEU A 157 10.22 22.88 -0.02
N LYS A 158 9.50 22.83 -1.17
CA LYS A 158 9.81 21.94 -2.30
C LYS A 158 11.28 22.05 -2.74
N GLN A 159 11.91 23.22 -2.60
CA GLN A 159 13.29 23.42 -3.02
C GLN A 159 14.31 22.61 -2.22
N PHE A 160 13.96 22.06 -1.05
CA PHE A 160 14.83 21.20 -0.23
C PHE A 160 14.48 19.72 -0.31
N LEU A 161 13.42 19.38 -1.00
CA LEU A 161 12.95 18.00 -1.08
C LEU A 161 13.64 17.26 -2.22
N ASN A 162 13.94 15.98 -1.99
CA ASN A 162 14.50 15.12 -3.00
C ASN A 162 13.39 14.66 -3.95
N THR A 163 13.62 14.84 -5.25
CA THR A 163 12.69 14.46 -6.31
C THR A 163 13.31 13.34 -7.14
N GLU A 164 12.54 12.28 -7.35
CA GLU A 164 12.97 11.07 -8.02
C GLU A 164 12.12 10.86 -9.27
N LYS A 165 12.76 10.68 -10.43
CA LYS A 165 12.06 10.20 -11.63
C LYS A 165 11.63 8.75 -11.42
N VAL A 166 10.42 8.43 -11.86
CA VAL A 166 9.82 7.11 -11.68
C VAL A 166 9.63 6.39 -13.00
N MET A 167 9.76 5.06 -12.94
CA MET A 167 9.50 4.16 -14.05
C MET A 167 8.76 2.93 -13.52
N VAL A 168 8.08 2.19 -14.41
CA VAL A 168 7.42 0.93 -14.06
C VAL A 168 8.39 -0.03 -13.35
N GLY A 169 7.91 -0.67 -12.30
CA GLY A 169 8.69 -1.57 -11.45
C GLY A 169 9.61 -0.88 -10.46
N ASN A 170 9.68 0.46 -10.43
CA ASN A 170 10.40 1.13 -9.35
C ASN A 170 9.70 0.90 -8.00
N VAL A 171 10.51 0.81 -6.95
CA VAL A 171 10.05 0.58 -5.59
C VAL A 171 10.59 1.67 -4.68
N PHE A 172 9.71 2.21 -3.84
CA PHE A 172 10.07 3.21 -2.84
C PHE A 172 9.56 2.75 -1.48
N PHE A 173 10.47 2.64 -0.52
CA PHE A 173 10.11 2.43 0.88
C PHE A 173 9.96 3.78 1.58
N ILE A 174 8.79 3.98 2.18
CA ILE A 174 8.41 5.22 2.87
C ILE A 174 8.20 4.88 4.35
N PRO A 175 9.27 4.85 5.17
CA PRO A 175 9.11 4.69 6.60
C PRO A 175 8.37 5.90 7.19
N ALA A 176 7.69 5.68 8.31
CA ALA A 176 7.15 6.76 9.12
C ALA A 176 8.20 7.87 9.34
N GLY A 177 7.77 9.12 9.26
CA GLY A 177 8.61 10.31 9.33
C GLY A 177 9.26 10.76 8.02
N ARG A 178 9.25 9.94 6.98
CA ARG A 178 9.69 10.34 5.63
C ARG A 178 8.75 11.40 5.06
N ILE A 179 9.25 12.61 4.80
CA ILE A 179 8.49 13.59 4.01
C ILE A 179 8.38 13.11 2.56
N HIS A 180 7.18 13.14 1.98
CA HIS A 180 6.96 12.63 0.62
C HIS A 180 5.73 13.26 -0.05
N ALA A 181 5.65 13.09 -1.37
CA ALA A 181 4.47 13.38 -2.18
C ALA A 181 4.55 12.60 -3.50
N LEU A 182 3.43 12.10 -4.01
CA LEU A 182 3.36 11.59 -5.38
C LEU A 182 3.14 12.74 -6.36
N GLY A 183 3.83 12.72 -7.49
CA GLY A 183 3.58 13.60 -8.62
C GLY A 183 2.54 13.03 -9.60
N PRO A 184 2.18 13.80 -10.64
CA PRO A 184 1.23 13.37 -11.65
C PRO A 184 1.77 12.25 -12.56
N GLY A 185 0.86 11.55 -13.23
CA GLY A 185 1.17 10.54 -14.24
C GLY A 185 1.62 9.20 -13.65
N ILE A 186 1.21 8.86 -12.42
CA ILE A 186 1.64 7.66 -11.70
C ILE A 186 0.44 6.79 -11.32
N LEU A 187 0.50 5.51 -11.68
CA LEU A 187 -0.32 4.45 -11.11
C LEU A 187 0.56 3.53 -10.29
N LEU A 188 0.22 3.29 -9.02
CA LEU A 188 1.01 2.45 -8.12
C LEU A 188 0.17 1.56 -7.22
N ALA A 189 0.80 0.52 -6.68
CA ALA A 189 0.30 -0.26 -5.56
C ALA A 189 1.01 0.22 -4.28
N GLU A 190 0.23 0.54 -3.26
CA GLU A 190 0.71 0.96 -1.94
C GLU A 190 0.41 -0.15 -0.94
N ILE A 191 1.46 -0.65 -0.28
CA ILE A 191 1.38 -1.56 0.86
C ILE A 191 1.73 -0.77 2.11
N GLN A 192 0.86 -0.74 3.10
CA GLN A 192 1.10 0.04 4.32
C GLN A 192 0.51 -0.63 5.56
N GLN A 193 0.94 -0.17 6.73
CA GLN A 193 0.23 -0.45 7.98
C GLN A 193 -1.23 -0.01 7.89
N THR A 194 -2.14 -0.67 8.58
CA THR A 194 -3.56 -0.24 8.70
C THR A 194 -3.65 1.09 9.46
N SER A 195 -3.59 2.19 8.72
CA SER A 195 -3.64 3.57 9.22
C SER A 195 -4.00 4.54 8.08
N ASP A 196 -4.88 5.51 8.35
CA ASP A 196 -5.18 6.61 7.41
C ASP A 196 -4.63 7.96 7.90
N VAL A 197 -3.71 7.92 8.86
CA VAL A 197 -3.19 9.12 9.53
C VAL A 197 -2.20 9.85 8.62
N THR A 198 -2.49 11.10 8.29
CA THR A 198 -1.68 11.92 7.39
C THR A 198 -1.51 13.34 7.92
N TYR A 199 -0.27 13.75 8.17
CA TYR A 199 0.03 15.15 8.45
C TYR A 199 0.38 15.87 7.15
N ARG A 200 -0.49 16.79 6.74
CA ARG A 200 -0.35 17.54 5.50
C ARG A 200 0.45 18.80 5.76
N LEU A 201 1.53 18.97 5.00
CA LEU A 201 2.45 20.09 5.12
C LEU A 201 2.10 21.19 4.14
N TYR A 202 1.86 20.82 2.89
CA TYR A 202 1.54 21.75 1.82
C TYR A 202 0.68 21.07 0.75
N ASP A 203 -0.26 21.82 0.17
CA ASP A 203 -1.24 21.29 -0.77
C ASP A 203 -1.36 22.08 -2.08
N TRP A 204 -0.29 22.77 -2.47
CA TRP A 204 -0.21 23.48 -3.74
C TRP A 204 -1.26 24.59 -3.89
N ASP A 205 -1.69 25.15 -2.76
CA ASP A 205 -2.75 26.17 -2.66
C ASP A 205 -4.08 25.81 -3.34
N ARG A 206 -4.31 24.51 -3.57
CA ARG A 206 -5.52 24.01 -4.22
C ARG A 206 -6.74 24.20 -3.35
N VAL A 207 -7.87 24.39 -4.02
CA VAL A 207 -9.19 24.50 -3.41
C VAL A 207 -10.10 23.42 -3.96
N ASP A 208 -11.06 22.99 -3.15
CA ASP A 208 -12.13 22.10 -3.58
C ASP A 208 -13.17 22.83 -4.46
N GLY A 209 -14.23 22.12 -4.86
CA GLY A 209 -15.32 22.68 -5.66
C GLY A 209 -16.10 23.81 -4.98
N GLU A 210 -15.94 23.99 -3.66
CA GLU A 210 -16.53 25.09 -2.88
C GLU A 210 -15.53 26.24 -2.64
N GLY A 211 -14.32 26.16 -3.16
CA GLY A 211 -13.28 27.17 -2.98
C GLY A 211 -12.54 27.07 -1.64
N LYS A 212 -12.69 25.98 -0.89
CA LYS A 212 -12.02 25.78 0.42
C LYS A 212 -10.69 25.05 0.24
N LYS A 213 -9.65 25.52 0.94
CA LYS A 213 -8.37 24.82 1.05
C LYS A 213 -8.51 23.63 2.02
N ARG A 214 -7.76 22.55 1.75
CA ARG A 214 -7.68 21.42 2.68
C ARG A 214 -6.86 21.79 3.92
N GLU A 215 -7.18 21.14 5.02
CA GLU A 215 -6.48 21.32 6.29
C GLU A 215 -5.00 20.90 6.20
N LEU A 216 -4.15 21.70 6.85
CA LEU A 216 -2.73 21.48 7.04
C LEU A 216 -2.45 21.19 8.52
N HIS A 217 -1.53 20.26 8.79
CA HIS A 217 -1.17 19.76 10.12
C HIS A 217 0.29 20.09 10.45
N THR A 218 0.68 21.35 10.25
CA THR A 218 2.09 21.77 10.24
C THR A 218 2.78 21.64 11.59
N LYS A 219 2.05 21.84 12.70
CA LYS A 219 2.59 21.69 14.06
C LYS A 219 2.79 20.21 14.40
N GLU A 220 1.80 19.39 14.08
CA GLU A 220 1.79 17.96 14.34
C GLU A 220 2.87 17.22 13.56
N ALA A 221 3.11 17.66 12.33
CA ALA A 221 4.07 17.07 11.41
C ALA A 221 5.52 17.18 11.89
N ILE A 222 5.89 18.28 12.55
CA ILE A 222 7.27 18.53 12.99
C ILE A 222 7.79 17.42 13.90
N GLU A 223 6.96 16.92 14.82
CA GLU A 223 7.35 15.81 15.71
C GLU A 223 7.47 14.47 14.98
N ALA A 224 6.88 14.36 13.79
CA ALA A 224 6.94 13.15 12.97
C ALA A 224 8.13 13.15 12.01
N ILE A 225 8.59 14.32 11.55
CA ILE A 225 9.58 14.41 10.46
C ILE A 225 10.94 13.83 10.86
N ASP A 226 11.44 12.95 10.00
CA ASP A 226 12.82 12.56 9.95
C ASP A 226 13.61 13.54 9.06
N PHE A 227 14.48 14.33 9.68
CA PHE A 227 15.34 15.32 9.00
C PHE A 227 16.62 14.72 8.41
N ASN A 228 16.81 13.40 8.49
CA ASN A 228 17.99 12.77 7.90
C ASN A 228 17.93 12.76 6.37
N VAL A 229 19.11 12.92 5.77
CA VAL A 229 19.32 12.77 4.32
C VAL A 229 19.87 11.38 4.07
N TYR A 230 19.28 10.68 3.10
CA TYR A 230 19.69 9.33 2.72
C TYR A 230 20.31 9.34 1.34
N LYS A 231 21.28 8.44 1.13
CA LYS A 231 21.95 8.30 -0.17
C LYS A 231 21.00 7.80 -1.26
N ASN A 232 20.08 6.90 -0.91
CA ASN A 232 19.12 6.31 -1.82
C ASN A 232 17.75 6.26 -1.16
N TYR A 233 16.74 6.78 -1.84
CA TYR A 233 15.33 6.65 -1.45
C TYR A 233 14.60 5.56 -2.23
N LYS A 234 15.13 5.20 -3.41
CA LYS A 234 14.64 4.09 -4.25
C LYS A 234 15.28 2.77 -3.81
N THR A 235 14.44 1.75 -3.63
CA THR A 235 14.88 0.37 -3.35
C THR A 235 15.56 -0.22 -4.58
N GLN A 236 16.75 -0.77 -4.40
CA GLN A 236 17.50 -1.46 -5.46
C GLN A 236 17.27 -2.97 -5.36
N TYR A 237 16.84 -3.60 -6.46
CA TYR A 237 16.62 -5.03 -6.52
C TYR A 237 16.76 -5.52 -7.98
N TYR A 238 16.90 -6.82 -8.15
CA TYR A 238 16.93 -7.46 -9.46
C TYR A 238 15.99 -8.66 -9.45
N GLU A 239 15.01 -8.64 -10.36
CA GLU A 239 14.08 -9.76 -10.50
C GLU A 239 14.81 -11.02 -10.96
N VAL A 240 14.39 -12.16 -10.41
CA VAL A 240 14.83 -13.48 -10.88
C VAL A 240 13.59 -14.28 -11.22
N LEU A 241 13.48 -14.67 -12.49
CA LEU A 241 12.34 -15.44 -12.97
C LEU A 241 12.05 -16.65 -12.08
N ASN A 242 10.77 -16.77 -11.71
CA ASN A 242 10.19 -17.84 -10.91
C ASN A 242 10.77 -17.97 -9.49
N LYS A 243 11.41 -16.92 -8.98
CA LYS A 243 11.88 -16.84 -7.59
C LYS A 243 11.27 -15.63 -6.90
N SER A 244 11.13 -15.75 -5.59
CA SER A 244 10.74 -14.64 -4.73
C SER A 244 11.98 -13.79 -4.45
N VAL A 245 11.89 -12.49 -4.74
CA VAL A 245 12.95 -11.51 -4.52
C VAL A 245 12.44 -10.47 -3.53
N GLU A 246 13.14 -10.30 -2.41
CA GLU A 246 12.77 -9.33 -1.39
C GLU A 246 12.89 -7.89 -1.92
N LEU A 247 11.84 -7.09 -1.73
CA LEU A 247 11.84 -5.66 -2.03
C LEU A 247 12.05 -4.85 -0.75
N VAL A 248 11.29 -5.18 0.29
CA VAL A 248 11.33 -4.53 1.60
C VAL A 248 11.08 -5.59 2.66
N SER A 249 11.83 -5.54 3.75
CA SER A 249 11.65 -6.41 4.93
C SER A 249 11.76 -5.57 6.19
N GLN A 250 10.65 -5.42 6.90
CA GLN A 250 10.50 -4.54 8.07
C GLN A 250 9.57 -5.20 9.11
N PRO A 251 9.59 -4.75 10.38
CA PRO A 251 8.74 -5.34 11.44
C PRO A 251 7.22 -5.23 11.22
N PHE A 252 6.79 -4.41 10.25
CA PHE A 252 5.38 -4.17 9.94
C PHE A 252 4.87 -5.03 8.79
N PHE A 253 5.74 -5.32 7.82
CA PHE A 253 5.50 -6.19 6.69
C PHE A 253 6.82 -6.46 5.94
N THR A 254 6.86 -7.61 5.30
CA THR A 254 7.83 -7.97 4.26
C THR A 254 7.08 -8.07 2.95
N THR A 255 7.63 -7.50 1.87
CA THR A 255 7.08 -7.62 0.52
C THR A 255 8.15 -8.09 -0.44
N ASN A 256 7.85 -9.16 -1.15
CA ASN A 256 8.66 -9.71 -2.23
C ASN A 256 7.99 -9.49 -3.58
N ILE A 257 8.76 -9.44 -4.66
CA ILE A 257 8.26 -9.58 -6.03
C ILE A 257 8.52 -11.00 -6.52
N ILE A 258 7.54 -11.56 -7.21
CA ILE A 258 7.70 -12.81 -7.95
C ILE A 258 7.33 -12.55 -9.40
N HIS A 259 8.29 -12.70 -10.30
CA HIS A 259 8.06 -12.69 -11.74
C HIS A 259 7.90 -14.12 -12.23
N ILE A 260 6.71 -14.48 -12.71
CA ILE A 260 6.26 -15.85 -12.94
C ILE A 260 5.91 -16.03 -14.42
N ASN A 261 6.58 -16.98 -15.08
CA ASN A 261 6.29 -17.38 -16.46
C ASN A 261 6.01 -18.88 -16.62
N GLN A 262 6.10 -19.65 -15.54
CA GLN A 262 5.75 -21.07 -15.47
C GLN A 262 5.10 -21.39 -14.11
N PRO A 263 4.45 -22.55 -13.95
CA PRO A 263 3.89 -22.94 -12.65
C PRO A 263 4.98 -23.00 -11.57
N ILE A 264 4.71 -22.39 -10.41
CA ILE A 264 5.60 -22.43 -9.24
C ILE A 264 4.85 -22.88 -7.99
N LYS A 265 5.51 -23.69 -7.17
CA LYS A 265 5.01 -24.04 -5.83
C LYS A 265 5.49 -23.01 -4.80
N ARG A 266 4.60 -22.58 -3.93
CA ARG A 266 4.92 -21.81 -2.72
C ARG A 266 4.60 -22.66 -1.49
N ASP A 267 5.52 -22.61 -0.53
CA ASP A 267 5.43 -23.32 0.75
C ASP A 267 5.55 -22.29 1.86
N TYR A 268 4.48 -22.20 2.66
CA TYR A 268 4.28 -21.30 3.78
C TYR A 268 4.21 -22.07 5.11
N THR A 269 4.63 -23.35 5.13
CA THR A 269 4.56 -24.21 6.33
C THR A 269 5.25 -23.58 7.55
N MET A 270 6.37 -22.90 7.33
CA MET A 270 7.17 -22.25 8.38
C MET A 270 6.74 -20.81 8.69
N LEU A 271 5.74 -20.29 7.97
CA LEU A 271 5.24 -18.94 8.15
C LEU A 271 4.03 -18.97 9.10
N ASP A 272 4.15 -18.27 10.22
CA ASP A 272 3.05 -17.97 11.15
C ASP A 272 2.43 -16.61 10.74
N SER A 273 1.85 -16.59 9.55
CA SER A 273 1.29 -15.38 8.95
C SER A 273 0.33 -15.72 7.82
N PHE A 274 -0.53 -14.77 7.51
CA PHE A 274 -1.21 -14.72 6.23
C PHE A 274 -0.26 -14.29 5.10
N VAL A 275 -0.66 -14.51 3.84
CA VAL A 275 0.05 -13.97 2.66
C VAL A 275 -0.91 -13.19 1.79
N ILE A 276 -0.62 -11.92 1.52
CA ILE A 276 -1.33 -11.11 0.53
C ILE A 276 -0.58 -11.23 -0.79
N CYS A 277 -1.25 -11.75 -1.81
CA CYS A 277 -0.77 -11.72 -3.18
C CYS A 277 -1.46 -10.58 -3.93
N THR A 278 -0.71 -9.56 -4.35
CA THR A 278 -1.23 -8.46 -5.18
C THR A 278 -0.65 -8.57 -6.59
N CYS A 279 -1.50 -8.76 -7.60
CA CYS A 279 -1.02 -8.89 -8.98
C CYS A 279 -0.77 -7.52 -9.59
N VAL A 280 0.47 -7.28 -10.02
CA VAL A 280 0.92 -6.00 -10.60
C VAL A 280 1.23 -6.09 -12.09
N GLN A 281 1.21 -7.31 -12.65
CA GLN A 281 1.28 -7.55 -14.09
C GLN A 281 0.61 -8.88 -14.45
N GLY A 282 -0.14 -8.92 -15.54
CA GLY A 282 -0.69 -10.17 -16.09
C GLY A 282 -1.81 -10.78 -15.25
N SER A 283 -1.92 -12.11 -15.28
CA SER A 283 -2.90 -12.87 -14.50
C SER A 283 -2.43 -14.29 -14.22
N SER A 284 -2.92 -14.88 -13.13
CA SER A 284 -2.59 -16.24 -12.70
C SER A 284 -3.79 -16.95 -12.07
N GLU A 285 -3.75 -18.28 -12.09
CA GLU A 285 -4.57 -19.16 -11.26
C GLU A 285 -3.76 -19.60 -10.05
N MET A 286 -4.32 -19.46 -8.85
CA MET A 286 -3.77 -19.97 -7.60
C MET A 286 -4.56 -21.21 -7.20
N ILE A 287 -3.88 -22.35 -7.12
CA ILE A 287 -4.45 -23.65 -6.77
C ILE A 287 -4.01 -23.97 -5.33
N TYR A 288 -4.97 -24.27 -4.48
CA TYR A 288 -4.81 -24.63 -3.06
C TYR A 288 -5.49 -25.99 -2.81
N PRO A 289 -5.29 -26.65 -1.65
CA PRO A 289 -5.73 -28.04 -1.46
C PRO A 289 -7.21 -28.31 -1.78
N ASP A 290 -8.09 -27.37 -1.44
CA ASP A 290 -9.53 -27.53 -1.56
C ASP A 290 -10.14 -26.73 -2.75
N GLY A 291 -9.32 -26.15 -3.64
CA GLY A 291 -9.85 -25.41 -4.79
C GLY A 291 -8.85 -24.54 -5.57
N LYS A 292 -9.39 -23.54 -6.27
CA LYS A 292 -8.61 -22.59 -7.05
C LYS A 292 -9.25 -21.20 -7.09
N VAL A 293 -8.44 -20.16 -7.25
CA VAL A 293 -8.87 -18.77 -7.40
C VAL A 293 -8.03 -18.07 -8.47
N ASN A 294 -8.65 -17.19 -9.24
CA ASN A 294 -7.94 -16.38 -10.24
C ASN A 294 -7.59 -15.01 -9.64
N ILE A 295 -6.41 -14.53 -10.02
CA ILE A 295 -5.94 -13.17 -9.74
C ILE A 295 -5.54 -12.48 -11.05
N ASN A 296 -6.06 -11.27 -11.25
CA ASN A 296 -5.73 -10.41 -12.37
C ASN A 296 -4.99 -9.16 -11.89
N ILE A 297 -4.29 -8.48 -12.79
CA ILE A 297 -3.64 -7.20 -12.50
C ILE A 297 -4.58 -6.24 -11.75
N GLY A 298 -4.09 -5.61 -10.68
CA GLY A 298 -4.86 -4.71 -9.83
C GLY A 298 -5.71 -5.42 -8.76
N GLU A 299 -5.81 -6.75 -8.77
CA GLU A 299 -6.48 -7.50 -7.72
C GLU A 299 -5.50 -7.95 -6.63
N CYS A 300 -6.02 -8.14 -5.42
CA CYS A 300 -5.33 -8.87 -4.36
C CYS A 300 -6.12 -10.11 -3.91
N VAL A 301 -5.39 -11.12 -3.47
CA VAL A 301 -5.91 -12.34 -2.84
C VAL A 301 -5.21 -12.50 -1.49
N LEU A 302 -5.99 -12.63 -0.42
CA LEU A 302 -5.46 -12.96 0.91
C LEU A 302 -5.48 -14.49 1.08
N ILE A 303 -4.31 -15.08 1.26
CA ILE A 303 -4.11 -16.48 1.63
C ILE A 303 -4.08 -16.55 3.16
N PRO A 304 -5.07 -17.21 3.80
CA PRO A 304 -5.09 -17.44 5.25
C PRO A 304 -3.88 -18.21 5.75
N ASN A 305 -3.48 -17.97 7.01
CA ASN A 305 -2.39 -18.68 7.67
C ASN A 305 -2.54 -20.21 7.65
N GLU A 306 -3.77 -20.75 7.76
CA GLU A 306 -3.98 -22.20 7.70
C GLU A 306 -3.60 -22.86 6.35
N ILE A 307 -3.50 -22.08 5.26
CA ILE A 307 -3.14 -22.60 3.93
C ILE A 307 -1.61 -22.60 3.79
N LYS A 308 -1.01 -23.78 3.95
CA LYS A 308 0.45 -23.92 3.99
C LYS A 308 1.14 -24.10 2.65
N ASP A 309 0.41 -24.42 1.58
CA ASP A 309 1.00 -24.47 0.24
C ASP A 309 0.01 -24.14 -0.87
N ILE A 310 0.53 -23.50 -1.91
CA ILE A 310 -0.22 -23.18 -3.13
C ILE A 310 0.65 -23.43 -4.37
N LEU A 311 -0.02 -23.69 -5.49
CA LEU A 311 0.56 -23.69 -6.83
C LEU A 311 0.07 -22.44 -7.57
N ILE A 312 0.99 -21.57 -7.97
CA ILE A 312 0.67 -20.40 -8.80
C ILE A 312 0.96 -20.78 -10.25
N LYS A 313 -0.07 -20.74 -11.10
CA LYS A 313 0.00 -21.05 -12.52
C LYS A 313 -0.31 -19.79 -13.34
N PRO A 314 0.70 -19.17 -13.97
CA PRO A 314 0.46 -17.99 -14.81
C PRO A 314 -0.38 -18.34 -16.04
N PHE A 315 -1.35 -17.49 -16.38
CA PHE A 315 -2.02 -17.53 -17.69
C PHE A 315 -1.18 -16.81 -18.75
N SER A 316 -0.39 -15.82 -18.31
CA SER A 316 0.56 -15.04 -19.09
C SER A 316 1.75 -14.68 -18.19
N ASP A 317 2.79 -14.06 -18.75
CA ASP A 317 3.85 -13.45 -17.95
C ASP A 317 3.24 -12.56 -16.85
N CYS A 318 3.51 -12.89 -15.58
CA CYS A 318 2.80 -12.36 -14.43
C CYS A 318 3.78 -11.88 -13.36
N LYS A 319 3.45 -10.78 -12.70
CA LYS A 319 4.20 -10.28 -11.55
C LYS A 319 3.26 -10.14 -10.36
N ILE A 320 3.65 -10.73 -9.23
CA ILE A 320 2.88 -10.72 -7.99
C ILE A 320 3.77 -10.17 -6.88
N LEU A 321 3.24 -9.18 -6.16
CA LEU A 321 3.76 -8.78 -4.86
C LEU A 321 3.25 -9.78 -3.82
N GLU A 322 4.17 -10.44 -3.12
CA GLU A 322 3.92 -11.38 -2.03
C GLU A 322 4.24 -10.67 -0.71
N THR A 323 3.20 -10.30 0.05
CA THR A 323 3.33 -9.53 1.30
C THR A 323 2.88 -10.36 2.51
N PHE A 324 3.66 -10.35 3.58
CA PHE A 324 3.38 -11.07 4.84
C PHE A 324 4.07 -10.37 6.03
N ILE A 325 3.86 -10.86 7.25
CA ILE A 325 4.52 -10.36 8.47
C ILE A 325 5.35 -11.49 9.10
N ILE A 326 6.54 -11.19 9.61
CA ILE A 326 7.49 -12.15 10.21
C ILE A 326 7.70 -11.91 11.70
#